data_AF-A0A258S5K2-F1
#
_entry.id   AF-A0A258S5K2-F1
#
_cell.length_a   1.000
_cell.length_b   1.000
_cell.length_c   1.000
_cell.angle_alpha   90.00
_cell.angle_beta   90.00
_cell.angle_gamma   90.00
#
_symmetry.space_group_name_H-M   'P 1'
#
loop_
_entity.id
_entity.type
_entity.pdbx_description
1 polymer ?
#
loop_
_entity_poly.entity_id
_entity_poly.type
_entity_poly.pdbx_seq_one_letter_code
_entity_poly.pdbx_strand_id
1 'polypeptide(L)'
;MTHPLVAALEDAFQEVRNRNLTLGERLKYVADCVRIKGPGFAAAVDAFVNRLEAAQAGGTAPMVGDVMPDFCMPSHEGRLVTLQSLLEQGP
;
A
#
# COMPACT_ATOMS: atom_id res chain seq x y z
N MET A 1 -8.39 23.94 4.69
CA MET A 1 -7.86 24.05 3.31
C MET A 1 -7.12 22.76 3.01
N THR A 2 -7.60 21.98 2.06
CA THR A 2 -6.96 20.71 1.68
C THR A 2 -5.67 21.00 0.93
N HIS A 3 -4.56 20.35 1.30
CA HIS A 3 -3.28 20.55 0.62
C HIS A 3 -3.41 20.21 -0.87
N PRO A 4 -2.90 21.02 -1.83
CA PRO A 4 -3.12 20.81 -3.26
C PRO A 4 -2.74 19.42 -3.77
N LEU A 5 -1.71 18.81 -3.17
CA LEU A 5 -1.31 17.43 -3.47
C LEU A 5 -2.36 16.38 -3.08
N VAL A 6 -3.08 16.60 -1.97
CA VAL A 6 -4.10 15.66 -1.47
C VAL A 6 -5.29 15.65 -2.41
N ALA A 7 -5.74 16.83 -2.86
CA ALA A 7 -6.82 16.93 -3.85
C ALA A 7 -6.42 16.25 -5.17
N ALA A 8 -5.20 16.49 -5.65
CA ALA A 8 -4.68 15.86 -6.85
C ALA A 8 -4.58 14.32 -6.77
N LEU A 9 -4.26 13.79 -5.59
CA LEU A 9 -4.18 12.35 -5.36
C LEU A 9 -5.57 11.72 -5.35
N GLU A 10 -6.54 12.40 -4.75
CA GLU A 10 -7.94 11.99 -4.76
C GLU A 10 -8.52 11.97 -6.17
N ASP A 11 -8.27 13.01 -6.98
CA ASP A 11 -8.69 13.04 -8.38
C ASP A 11 -8.10 11.87 -9.20
N ALA A 12 -6.79 11.64 -9.09
CA ALA A 12 -6.11 10.54 -9.79
C ALA A 12 -6.65 9.16 -9.36
N PHE A 13 -6.96 9.01 -8.07
CA PHE A 13 -7.57 7.80 -7.55
C PHE A 13 -8.99 7.60 -8.11
N GLN A 14 -9.85 8.61 -8.07
CA GLN A 14 -11.22 8.51 -8.59
C GLN A 14 -11.24 8.17 -10.08
N GLU A 15 -10.31 8.74 -10.84
CA GLU A 15 -10.19 8.47 -12.28
C GLU A 15 -9.84 7.01 -12.59
N VAL A 16 -8.94 6.41 -11.81
CA VAL A 16 -8.44 5.06 -12.09
C VAL A 16 -9.25 3.95 -11.41
N ARG A 17 -10.04 4.28 -10.37
CA ARG A 17 -10.75 3.33 -9.50
C ARG A 17 -11.56 2.30 -10.26
N ASN A 18 -12.32 2.75 -11.26
CA ASN A 18 -13.27 1.91 -12.03
C ASN A 18 -12.70 1.41 -13.35
N ARG A 19 -11.41 1.64 -13.62
CA ARG A 19 -10.76 1.11 -14.83
C ARG A 19 -10.51 -0.39 -14.69
N ASN A 20 -10.70 -1.14 -15.77
CA ASN A 20 -10.42 -2.57 -15.83
C ASN A 20 -8.89 -2.81 -15.94
N LEU A 21 -8.19 -2.52 -14.85
CA LEU A 21 -6.74 -2.60 -14.70
C LEU A 21 -6.41 -3.42 -13.45
N THR A 22 -5.26 -4.07 -13.45
CA THR A 22 -4.72 -4.70 -12.25
C THR A 22 -4.49 -3.65 -11.15
N LEU A 23 -4.43 -4.09 -9.88
CA LEU A 23 -4.12 -3.18 -8.78
C LEU A 23 -2.77 -2.45 -9.00
N GLY A 24 -1.75 -3.18 -9.48
CA GLY A 24 -0.43 -2.60 -9.76
C GLY A 24 -0.48 -1.48 -10.79
N GLU A 25 -1.19 -1.67 -11.90
CA GLU A 25 -1.37 -0.64 -12.92
C GLU A 25 -2.13 0.59 -12.39
N ARG A 26 -3.15 0.38 -11.57
CA ARG A 26 -3.90 1.48 -10.93
C ARG A 26 -3.03 2.28 -9.97
N LEU A 27 -2.23 1.60 -9.14
CA LEU A 27 -1.30 2.26 -8.22
C LEU A 27 -0.20 3.01 -8.98
N LYS A 28 0.32 2.42 -10.06
CA LYS A 28 1.30 3.09 -10.93
C LYS A 28 0.74 4.38 -11.52
N TYR A 29 -0.50 4.37 -12.00
CA TYR A 29 -1.17 5.57 -12.52
C TYR A 29 -1.19 6.70 -11.48
N VAL A 30 -1.65 6.41 -10.27
CA VAL A 30 -1.71 7.41 -9.18
C VAL A 30 -0.31 7.92 -8.82
N ALA A 31 0.68 7.02 -8.71
CA ALA A 31 2.06 7.39 -8.41
C ALA A 31 2.66 8.30 -9.49
N ASP A 32 2.39 8.03 -10.77
CA ASP A 32 2.87 8.84 -11.89
C ASP A 32 2.21 10.23 -11.88
N CYS A 33 0.92 10.35 -11.54
CA CYS A 33 0.25 11.64 -11.32
C CYS A 33 0.89 12.43 -10.17
N VAL A 34 1.22 11.78 -9.06
CA VAL A 34 1.86 12.39 -7.89
C VAL A 34 3.28 12.86 -8.23
N ARG A 35 4.05 12.10 -9.01
CA ARG A 35 5.39 12.51 -9.49
C ARG A 35 5.36 13.82 -10.27
N ILE A 36 4.34 14.02 -11.11
CA ILE A 36 4.17 15.24 -11.89
C ILE A 36 3.77 16.42 -10.99
N LYS A 37 2.82 16.21 -10.07
CA LYS A 37 2.19 17.29 -9.30
C LYS A 37 2.92 17.63 -8.00
N GLY A 38 3.74 16.72 -7.48
CA GLY A 38 4.48 16.85 -6.22
C GLY A 38 5.85 16.20 -6.27
N PRO A 39 6.78 16.66 -7.14
CA PRO A 39 8.06 16.00 -7.35
C PRO A 39 8.91 15.90 -6.07
N GLY A 40 8.86 16.90 -5.19
CA GLY A 40 9.56 16.85 -3.90
C GLY A 40 9.01 15.79 -2.95
N PHE A 41 7.69 15.60 -2.93
CA PHE A 41 7.06 14.53 -2.14
C PHE A 41 7.41 13.17 -2.71
N ALA A 42 7.31 13.01 -4.04
CA ALA A 42 7.68 11.77 -4.70
C ALA A 42 9.14 11.39 -4.44
N ALA A 43 10.08 12.34 -4.54
CA ALA A 43 11.49 12.11 -4.22
C ALA A 43 11.71 11.69 -2.76
N ALA A 44 10.97 12.27 -1.81
CA ALA A 44 11.04 11.88 -0.41
C ALA A 44 10.52 10.45 -0.17
N VAL A 45 9.43 10.06 -0.86
CA VAL A 45 8.90 8.69 -0.83
C VAL A 45 9.90 7.71 -1.46
N ASP A 46 10.44 8.02 -2.64
CA ASP A 46 11.44 7.17 -3.30
C ASP A 46 12.68 6.98 -2.40
N ALA A 47 13.16 8.05 -1.75
CA ALA A 47 14.26 7.95 -0.79
C ALA A 47 13.92 7.10 0.45
N PHE A 48 12.65 7.09 0.89
CA PHE A 48 12.20 6.22 1.97
C PHE A 48 12.14 4.75 1.54
N VAL A 49 11.59 4.47 0.36
CA VAL A 49 11.52 3.11 -0.21
C VAL A 49 12.93 2.54 -0.39
N ASN A 50 13.85 3.31 -0.97
CA ASN A 50 15.24 2.89 -1.15
C ASN A 50 15.91 2.52 0.18
N ARG A 51 15.60 3.22 1.28
CA ARG A 51 16.12 2.88 2.62
C ARG A 51 15.52 1.57 3.14
N LEU A 52 14.24 1.32 2.90
CA LEU A 52 13.59 0.06 3.29
C LEU A 52 14.18 -1.13 2.51
N GLU A 53 14.38 -0.97 1.20
CA GLU A 53 15.01 -1.98 0.36
C GLU A 53 16.45 -2.27 0.80
N ALA A 54 17.24 -1.23 1.07
CA ALA A 54 18.60 -1.38 1.59
C ALA A 54 18.65 -2.08 2.96
N ALA A 55 17.61 -1.88 3.79
CA ALA A 55 17.45 -2.57 5.06
C ALA A 55 16.88 -4.01 4.91
N GLN A 56 16.63 -4.48 3.68
CA GLN A 56 15.93 -5.72 3.38
C GLN A 56 14.61 -5.86 4.13
N ALA A 57 13.89 -4.75 4.31
CA ALA A 57 12.58 -4.75 4.94
C ALA A 57 11.63 -5.63 4.10
N GLY A 58 11.08 -6.67 4.72
CA GLY A 58 10.26 -7.66 4.02
C GLY A 58 11.05 -8.77 3.31
N GLY A 59 12.38 -8.82 3.44
CA GLY A 59 13.21 -9.90 2.86
C GLY A 59 12.91 -11.29 3.45
N THR A 60 12.26 -11.35 4.61
CA THR A 60 11.75 -12.59 5.23
C THR A 60 10.23 -12.71 5.11
N ALA A 61 9.58 -11.89 4.27
CA ALA A 61 8.15 -12.01 4.03
C ALA A 61 7.85 -13.32 3.27
N PRO A 62 6.71 -13.97 3.54
CA PRO A 62 6.29 -15.15 2.79
C PRO A 62 6.09 -14.81 1.31
N MET A 63 6.56 -15.68 0.42
CA MET A 63 6.33 -15.60 -1.01
C MET A 63 4.96 -16.19 -1.38
N VAL A 64 4.55 -16.00 -2.64
CA VAL A 64 3.32 -16.61 -3.15
C VAL A 64 3.42 -18.13 -3.05
N GLY A 65 2.49 -18.75 -2.31
CA GLY A 65 2.47 -20.18 -2.04
C GLY A 65 3.12 -20.59 -0.73
N ASP A 66 3.88 -19.70 -0.08
CA ASP A 66 4.41 -19.95 1.26
C ASP A 66 3.30 -19.83 2.31
N VAL A 67 3.51 -20.53 3.43
CA VAL A 67 2.63 -20.41 4.59
C VAL A 67 2.80 -19.04 5.22
N MET A 68 1.69 -18.33 5.42
CA MET A 68 1.68 -17.07 6.14
C MET A 68 2.08 -17.30 7.61
N PRO A 69 3.09 -16.59 8.16
CA PRO A 69 3.43 -16.66 9.57
C PRO A 69 2.26 -16.20 10.45
N ASP A 70 2.16 -16.78 11.64
CA ASP A 70 1.17 -16.35 12.62
C ASP A 70 1.39 -14.88 13.02
N PHE A 71 0.31 -14.16 13.26
CA PHE A 71 0.34 -12.75 13.63
C PHE A 71 -0.72 -12.44 14.68
N CYS A 72 -0.52 -11.36 15.42
CA CYS A 72 -1.51 -10.75 16.28
C CYS A 72 -1.54 -9.25 16.01
N MET A 73 -2.66 -8.75 15.48
CA MET A 73 -2.78 -7.34 15.09
C MET A 73 -4.18 -6.80 15.41
N PRO A 74 -4.35 -5.48 15.58
CA PRO A 74 -5.67 -4.87 15.71
C PRO A 74 -6.50 -5.04 14.43
N SER A 75 -7.77 -5.36 14.59
CA SER A 75 -8.79 -5.32 13.54
C SER A 75 -9.22 -3.87 13.25
N HIS A 76 -10.07 -3.70 12.23
CA HIS A 76 -10.69 -2.40 11.91
C HIS A 76 -11.57 -1.85 13.04
N GLU A 77 -12.02 -2.69 13.98
CA GLU A 77 -12.76 -2.29 15.18
C GLU A 77 -11.83 -2.02 16.39
N GLY A 78 -10.51 -2.13 16.22
CA GLY A 78 -9.53 -1.98 17.29
C GLY A 78 -9.40 -3.19 18.22
N ARG A 79 -9.97 -4.34 17.86
CA ARG A 79 -9.86 -5.59 18.63
C ARG A 79 -8.65 -6.40 18.16
N LEU A 80 -7.89 -7.01 19.06
CA LEU A 80 -6.79 -7.90 18.66
C LEU A 80 -7.34 -9.18 18.03
N VAL A 81 -6.83 -9.53 16.87
CA VAL A 81 -7.14 -10.77 16.14
C VAL A 81 -5.84 -11.50 15.78
N THR A 82 -5.91 -12.82 15.72
CA THR A 82 -4.79 -13.67 15.29
C THR A 82 -5.06 -14.31 13.93
N LEU A 83 -4.01 -14.72 13.21
CA LEU A 83 -4.18 -15.47 11.96
C LEU A 83 -5.05 -16.72 12.19
N GLN A 84 -4.80 -17.45 13.27
CA GLN A 84 -5.59 -18.64 13.62
C GLN A 84 -7.09 -18.32 13.78
N SER A 85 -7.43 -17.26 14.49
CA SER A 85 -8.84 -16.86 14.68
C SER A 85 -9.53 -16.43 13.39
N LEU A 86 -8.76 -15.89 12.42
CA LEU A 86 -9.28 -15.53 11.10
C LEU A 86 -9.54 -16.78 10.25
N LEU A 87 -8.60 -17.73 10.26
CA LEU A 87 -8.71 -18.98 9.50
C LEU A 87 -9.87 -19.88 9.96
N GLU A 88 -10.31 -19.76 11.22
CA GLU A 88 -11.51 -20.45 11.72
C GLU A 88 -12.79 -20.05 10.96
N GLN A 89 -12.83 -18.84 10.40
CA GLN A 89 -13.98 -18.32 9.65
C GLN A 89 -13.85 -18.55 8.12
N GLY A 90 -12.78 -19.21 7.68
CA GLY A 90 -12.44 -19.47 6.29
C GLY A 90 -11.36 -18.52 5.74
N PRO A 91 -10.75 -18.87 4.58
CA PRO A 91 -9.82 -17.99 3.88
C PRO A 91 -10.50 -16.84 3.14
#